data_AF-W9YG60-F1
#
_entry.id   AF-W9YG60-F1
#
_cell.length_a   1.000
_cell.length_b   1.000
_cell.length_c   1.000
_cell.angle_alpha   90.00
_cell.angle_beta   90.00
_cell.angle_gamma   90.00
#
_symmetry.space_group_name_H-M   'P 1'
#
loop_
_entity.id
_entity.type
_entity.pdbx_description
1 polymer ?
#
loop_
_entity_poly.entity_id
_entity_poly.type
_entity_poly.pdbx_seq_one_letter_code
_entity_poly.pdbx_strand_id
1 'polypeptide(L)'
;MGSQQVSIDLGGLQKPISNFRPHLWRLLERDREILNLDLFWPIKLDEESDDDEDEEKDDNGDGDPKGVFPFKDLKPLKEFRNLHYLQLNGMMRSYQPLIWATCWVNPNLTKVRLEMALEPVICEDIMHKYRKIDPNWIYDRLSDTPVECEYLGSHGNGTLHEEFGEGEYLDQQAMKAGQMDMVQALPVENMRYLPITHLTLMNFVVDGGPFFRWFDPKKLKEITFLGDCIDAGFSLPREMKLPVRVNSPKPPPPARWVRPGEVKLIDIKRPKAATEKAESDNASTSASASGSAHGSAGSSGLKGKLSQMMPKWASK
;
A
#
# COMPACT_ATOMS: atom_id res chain seq x y z
N MET A 1 -5.89 -10.44 -45.24
CA MET A 1 -6.42 -10.20 -43.88
C MET A 1 -5.22 -9.87 -43.00
N GLY A 2 -5.02 -8.60 -42.66
CA GLY A 2 -3.90 -8.19 -41.81
C GLY A 2 -4.24 -8.53 -40.36
N SER A 3 -3.43 -9.39 -39.73
CA SER A 3 -3.47 -9.59 -38.29
C SER A 3 -3.20 -8.23 -37.62
N GLN A 4 -4.20 -7.65 -36.96
CA GLN A 4 -3.95 -6.58 -36.01
C GLN A 4 -3.05 -7.16 -34.92
N GLN A 5 -1.77 -6.85 -35.01
CA GLN A 5 -0.80 -7.15 -33.97
C GLN A 5 -1.16 -6.23 -32.81
N VAL A 6 -1.93 -6.76 -31.85
CA VAL A 6 -2.24 -6.05 -30.61
C VAL A 6 -0.90 -5.84 -29.91
N SER A 7 -0.36 -4.63 -30.04
CA SER A 7 0.84 -4.21 -29.31
C SER A 7 0.47 -4.17 -27.83
N ILE A 8 0.96 -5.15 -27.07
CA ILE A 8 0.78 -5.19 -25.62
C ILE A 8 1.72 -4.14 -25.02
N ASP A 9 1.17 -3.22 -24.24
CA ASP A 9 1.96 -2.20 -23.56
C ASP A 9 2.75 -2.84 -22.40
N LEU A 10 4.06 -2.98 -22.58
CA LEU A 10 4.98 -3.57 -21.60
C LEU A 10 5.62 -2.53 -20.67
N GLY A 11 5.03 -1.34 -20.59
CA GLY A 11 5.39 -0.29 -19.65
C GLY A 11 6.80 0.28 -19.88
N GLY A 12 7.14 1.28 -19.08
CA GLY A 12 8.44 1.94 -19.09
C GLY A 12 8.68 2.71 -17.80
N LEU A 13 9.63 3.64 -17.82
CA LEU A 13 10.02 4.38 -16.62
C LEU A 13 8.85 5.18 -16.00
N GLN A 14 8.03 5.81 -16.83
CA GLN A 14 6.95 6.70 -16.39
C GLN A 14 5.57 6.05 -16.42
N LYS A 15 5.48 4.80 -16.89
CA LYS A 15 4.21 4.10 -17.10
C LYS A 15 4.35 2.65 -16.66
N PRO A 16 3.66 2.21 -15.59
CA PRO A 16 3.70 0.81 -15.19
C PRO A 16 3.03 -0.07 -16.24
N ILE A 17 3.35 -1.37 -16.20
CA ILE A 17 2.48 -2.39 -16.79
C ILE A 17 1.24 -2.46 -15.90
N SER A 18 0.20 -1.72 -16.30
CA SER A 18 -1.05 -1.61 -15.55
C SER A 18 -1.73 -2.97 -15.38
N ASN A 19 -2.28 -3.23 -14.19
CA ASN A 19 -2.94 -4.52 -13.88
C ASN A 19 -2.07 -5.72 -14.24
N PHE A 20 -0.82 -5.76 -13.78
CA PHE A 20 0.10 -6.85 -14.10
C PHE A 20 -0.43 -8.19 -13.61
N ARG A 21 -0.31 -9.24 -14.44
CA ARG A 21 -0.82 -10.60 -14.17
C ARG A 21 0.25 -11.66 -14.48
N PRO A 22 0.21 -12.83 -13.82
CA PRO A 22 1.25 -13.85 -13.96
C PRO A 22 1.54 -14.28 -15.40
N HIS A 23 0.50 -14.38 -16.24
CA HIS A 23 0.67 -14.76 -17.65
C HIS A 23 1.42 -13.74 -18.51
N LEU A 24 1.63 -12.51 -18.02
CA LEU A 24 2.41 -11.47 -18.72
C LEU A 24 3.92 -11.67 -18.56
N TRP A 25 4.39 -12.49 -17.60
CA TRP A 25 5.82 -12.77 -17.42
C TRP A 25 6.49 -13.29 -18.69
N ARG A 26 5.79 -14.12 -19.48
CA ARG A 26 6.29 -14.67 -20.75
C ARG A 26 6.54 -13.63 -21.84
N LEU A 27 6.04 -12.41 -21.65
CA LEU A 27 6.20 -11.30 -22.58
C LEU A 27 7.36 -10.38 -22.20
N LEU A 28 7.97 -10.59 -21.03
CA LEU A 28 9.06 -9.75 -20.53
C LEU A 28 10.41 -10.39 -20.81
N GLU A 29 11.26 -9.66 -21.53
CA GLU A 29 12.66 -10.03 -21.72
C GLU A 29 13.41 -9.93 -20.38
N ARG A 30 14.30 -10.88 -20.10
CA ARG A 30 15.00 -10.99 -18.79
C ARG A 30 16.18 -10.05 -18.64
N ASP A 31 16.67 -9.49 -19.74
CA ASP A 31 17.77 -8.53 -19.82
C ASP A 31 17.30 -7.06 -19.78
N ARG A 32 16.01 -6.82 -19.52
CA ARG A 32 15.47 -5.46 -19.37
C ARG A 32 16.17 -4.69 -18.26
N GLU A 33 16.38 -3.41 -18.52
CA GLU A 33 16.91 -2.45 -17.55
C GLU A 33 15.85 -1.86 -16.62
N ILE A 34 14.59 -1.85 -17.06
CA ILE A 34 13.50 -1.17 -16.36
C ILE A 34 12.34 -2.15 -16.21
N LEU A 35 11.91 -2.33 -14.96
CA LEU A 35 10.72 -3.09 -14.61
C LEU A 35 9.82 -2.25 -13.71
N ASN A 36 8.63 -1.93 -14.19
CA ASN A 36 7.63 -1.13 -13.50
C ASN A 36 6.30 -1.85 -13.53
N LEU A 37 5.91 -2.48 -12.42
CA LEU A 37 4.74 -3.35 -12.33
C LEU A 37 3.68 -2.71 -11.44
N ASP A 38 2.43 -2.75 -11.90
CA ASP A 38 1.28 -2.47 -11.06
C ASP A 38 0.68 -3.81 -10.59
N LEU A 39 0.93 -4.12 -9.32
CA LEU A 39 0.50 -5.37 -8.69
C LEU A 39 -0.88 -5.26 -8.06
N PHE A 40 -1.56 -4.12 -8.19
CA PHE A 40 -2.92 -3.98 -7.68
C PHE A 40 -3.84 -5.00 -8.37
N TRP A 41 -4.54 -5.76 -7.54
CA TRP A 41 -5.46 -6.79 -7.99
C TRP A 41 -6.88 -6.35 -7.64
N PRO A 42 -7.73 -6.07 -8.64
CA PRO A 42 -9.11 -5.65 -8.40
C PRO A 42 -9.83 -6.69 -7.56
N ILE A 43 -10.39 -6.25 -6.44
CA ILE A 43 -11.37 -7.01 -5.67
C ILE A 43 -12.64 -7.02 -6.51
N LYS A 44 -13.09 -8.19 -6.94
CA LYS A 44 -14.41 -8.34 -7.56
C LYS A 44 -15.42 -8.24 -6.42
N LEU A 45 -16.24 -7.18 -6.42
CA LEU A 45 -17.32 -6.97 -5.46
C LEU A 45 -18.56 -7.83 -5.79
N ASP A 46 -18.53 -8.56 -6.90
CA ASP A 46 -19.63 -9.37 -7.37
C ASP A 46 -19.46 -10.81 -6.87
N GLU A 47 -19.91 -11.07 -5.64
CA GLU A 47 -20.39 -12.35 -5.09
C GLU A 47 -20.59 -12.21 -3.56
N GLU A 48 -21.32 -11.18 -3.12
CA GLU A 48 -22.15 -11.31 -1.92
C GLU A 48 -23.37 -12.17 -2.32
N SER A 49 -23.14 -13.48 -2.53
CA SER A 49 -24.24 -14.44 -2.50
C SER A 49 -24.50 -14.77 -1.04
N ASP A 50 -25.70 -14.45 -0.58
CA ASP A 50 -26.26 -14.66 0.77
C ASP A 50 -26.36 -16.14 1.21
N ASP A 51 -25.37 -16.97 0.92
CA ASP A 51 -25.37 -18.38 1.33
C ASP A 51 -24.10 -18.70 2.13
N ASP A 52 -24.37 -18.90 3.42
CA ASP A 52 -23.72 -19.82 4.37
C ASP A 52 -22.54 -19.32 5.23
N GLU A 53 -22.81 -19.43 6.53
CA GLU A 53 -21.96 -19.26 7.71
C GLU A 53 -20.78 -20.26 7.76
N ASP A 54 -19.93 -20.29 6.72
CA ASP A 54 -18.65 -20.99 6.76
C ASP A 54 -17.53 -19.98 6.48
N GLU A 55 -16.93 -19.46 7.56
CA GLU A 55 -15.67 -18.69 7.59
C GLU A 55 -14.45 -19.56 7.14
N GLU A 56 -14.56 -20.32 6.07
CA GLU A 56 -13.43 -21.07 5.50
C GLU A 56 -12.71 -20.21 4.48
N LYS A 57 -11.66 -19.51 4.97
CA LYS A 57 -10.52 -18.94 4.23
C LYS A 57 -10.75 -18.79 2.72
N ASP A 58 -11.07 -17.56 2.32
CA ASP A 58 -11.04 -17.05 0.96
C ASP A 58 -9.63 -17.03 0.34
N ASP A 59 -8.98 -18.19 0.33
CA ASP A 59 -7.74 -18.45 -0.36
C ASP A 59 -8.04 -18.81 -1.80
N ASN A 60 -7.33 -18.20 -2.74
CA ASN A 60 -7.12 -18.86 -4.01
C ASN A 60 -6.49 -20.23 -3.70
N GLY A 61 -6.78 -21.29 -4.47
CA GLY A 61 -6.40 -22.69 -4.17
C GLY A 61 -4.90 -23.01 -3.99
N ASP A 62 -4.06 -21.99 -3.79
CA ASP A 62 -2.65 -22.02 -3.42
C ASP A 62 -2.31 -21.39 -2.05
N GLY A 63 -3.29 -20.92 -1.27
CA GLY A 63 -3.00 -20.32 0.04
C GLY A 63 -2.77 -18.80 0.04
N ASP A 64 -3.17 -18.11 -1.05
CA ASP A 64 -3.06 -16.65 -1.17
C ASP A 64 -4.44 -15.97 -1.16
N PRO A 65 -4.64 -14.89 -0.36
CA PRO A 65 -5.94 -14.22 -0.24
C PRO A 65 -6.54 -13.79 -1.59
N LYS A 66 -7.86 -13.92 -1.74
CA LYS A 66 -8.61 -13.33 -2.86
C LYS A 66 -8.28 -11.83 -2.98
N GLY A 67 -8.11 -11.35 -4.22
CA GLY A 67 -7.83 -9.93 -4.46
C GLY A 67 -6.38 -9.49 -4.16
N VAL A 68 -5.45 -10.43 -3.98
CA VAL A 68 -4.02 -10.14 -3.79
C VAL A 68 -3.19 -10.85 -4.87
N PHE A 69 -2.16 -10.19 -5.41
CA PHE A 69 -1.26 -10.82 -6.36
C PHE A 69 -0.54 -12.01 -5.69
N PRO A 70 -0.55 -13.22 -6.28
CA PRO A 70 0.02 -14.39 -5.60
C PRO A 70 1.53 -14.26 -5.35
N PHE A 71 2.00 -14.63 -4.16
CA PHE A 71 3.43 -14.47 -3.81
C PHE A 71 4.31 -15.33 -4.71
N LYS A 72 3.89 -16.58 -4.95
CA LYS A 72 4.62 -17.49 -5.84
C LYS A 72 4.75 -16.96 -7.26
N ASP A 73 3.79 -16.15 -7.71
CA ASP A 73 3.75 -15.66 -9.08
C ASP A 73 4.67 -14.45 -9.26
N LEU A 74 5.22 -13.88 -8.19
CA LEU A 74 6.26 -12.84 -8.28
C LEU A 74 7.68 -13.43 -8.32
N LYS A 75 7.85 -14.74 -8.09
CA LYS A 75 9.15 -15.42 -8.13
C LYS A 75 9.99 -15.13 -9.39
N PRO A 76 9.41 -14.98 -10.61
CA PRO A 76 10.19 -14.67 -11.82
C PRO A 76 10.96 -13.35 -11.75
N LEU A 77 10.64 -12.46 -10.81
CA LEU A 77 11.41 -11.24 -10.55
C LEU A 77 12.89 -11.54 -10.27
N LYS A 78 13.17 -12.67 -9.61
CA LYS A 78 14.53 -13.10 -9.26
C LYS A 78 15.35 -13.59 -10.45
N GLU A 79 14.78 -13.66 -11.66
CA GLU A 79 15.48 -14.11 -12.88
C GLU A 79 16.15 -12.97 -13.64
N PHE A 80 15.82 -11.72 -13.34
CA PHE A 80 16.41 -10.56 -14.02
C PHE A 80 17.84 -10.31 -13.52
N ARG A 81 18.75 -9.95 -14.44
CA ARG A 81 20.19 -9.73 -14.14
C ARG A 81 20.73 -8.37 -14.61
N ASN A 82 19.91 -7.59 -15.32
CA ASN A 82 20.32 -6.31 -15.91
C ASN A 82 19.42 -5.13 -15.46
N LEU A 83 18.67 -5.28 -14.37
CA LEU A 83 17.79 -4.21 -13.90
C LEU A 83 18.61 -3.02 -13.37
N HIS A 84 18.23 -1.84 -13.83
CA HIS A 84 18.70 -0.53 -13.38
C HIS A 84 17.64 0.21 -12.55
N TYR A 85 16.36 -0.10 -12.82
CA TYR A 85 15.19 0.47 -12.17
C TYR A 85 14.14 -0.61 -11.88
N LEU A 86 13.71 -0.71 -10.63
CA LEU A 86 12.61 -1.55 -10.19
C LEU A 86 11.55 -0.69 -9.50
N GLN A 87 10.32 -0.76 -9.99
CA GLN A 87 9.15 -0.18 -9.34
C GLN A 87 8.04 -1.21 -9.22
N LEU A 88 7.53 -1.40 -8.01
CA LEU A 88 6.35 -2.21 -7.73
C LEU A 88 5.30 -1.31 -7.07
N ASN A 89 4.15 -1.20 -7.71
CA ASN A 89 3.03 -0.37 -7.26
C ASN A 89 1.89 -1.25 -6.76
N GLY A 90 1.07 -0.71 -5.86
CA GLY A 90 -0.17 -1.34 -5.44
C GLY A 90 0.02 -2.69 -4.74
N MET A 91 1.13 -2.86 -4.02
CA MET A 91 1.38 -4.07 -3.26
C MET A 91 0.36 -4.17 -2.11
N MET A 92 -0.40 -5.26 -2.07
CA MET A 92 -1.38 -5.55 -1.00
C MET A 92 -0.81 -6.46 0.10
N ARG A 93 0.42 -6.96 -0.09
CA ARG A 93 1.18 -7.78 0.87
C ARG A 93 2.67 -7.55 0.65
N SER A 94 3.48 -7.97 1.63
CA SER A 94 4.93 -7.99 1.48
C SER A 94 5.37 -8.98 0.41
N TYR A 95 6.26 -8.51 -0.46
CA TYR A 95 7.07 -9.35 -1.35
C TYR A 95 8.58 -9.16 -1.11
N GLN A 96 8.95 -8.58 0.03
CA GLN A 96 10.33 -8.19 0.33
C GLN A 96 11.36 -9.30 0.12
N PRO A 97 11.13 -10.57 0.51
CA PRO A 97 12.11 -11.62 0.23
C PRO A 97 12.46 -11.78 -1.26
N LEU A 98 11.48 -11.64 -2.15
CA LEU A 98 11.68 -11.73 -3.61
C LEU A 98 12.28 -10.43 -4.17
N ILE A 99 11.83 -9.29 -3.67
CA ILE A 99 12.33 -7.97 -4.06
C ILE A 99 13.82 -7.87 -3.72
N TRP A 100 14.20 -8.15 -2.48
CA TRP A 100 15.57 -8.01 -2.04
C TRP A 100 16.50 -9.03 -2.70
N ALA A 101 16.06 -10.29 -2.87
CA ALA A 101 16.81 -11.26 -3.67
C ALA A 101 17.12 -10.74 -5.08
N THR A 102 16.14 -10.07 -5.71
CA THR A 102 16.33 -9.44 -7.02
C THR A 102 17.33 -8.29 -6.96
N CYS A 103 17.25 -7.43 -5.93
CA CYS A 103 18.19 -6.33 -5.77
C CYS A 103 19.64 -6.81 -5.60
N TRP A 104 19.85 -7.91 -4.88
CA TRP A 104 21.18 -8.46 -4.64
C TRP A 104 21.85 -8.95 -5.93
N VAL A 105 21.12 -9.54 -6.87
CA VAL A 105 21.67 -10.13 -8.11
C VAL A 105 21.80 -9.15 -9.28
N ASN A 106 21.38 -7.90 -9.13
CA ASN A 106 21.45 -6.88 -10.18
C ASN A 106 22.45 -5.78 -9.81
N PRO A 107 23.73 -5.85 -10.23
CA PRO A 107 24.79 -4.92 -9.78
C PRO A 107 24.54 -3.46 -10.18
N ASN A 108 23.72 -3.25 -11.22
CA ASN A 108 23.39 -1.93 -11.74
C ASN A 108 22.01 -1.42 -11.26
N LEU A 109 21.32 -2.14 -10.35
CA LEU A 109 20.01 -1.72 -9.83
C LEU A 109 20.16 -0.54 -8.85
N THR A 110 20.17 0.65 -9.41
CA THR A 110 20.46 1.88 -8.67
C THR A 110 19.21 2.55 -8.10
N LYS A 111 18.02 2.24 -8.61
CA LYS A 111 16.75 2.87 -8.22
C LYS A 111 15.69 1.83 -7.91
N VAL A 112 15.13 1.91 -6.70
CA VAL A 112 14.06 1.02 -6.24
C VAL A 112 12.92 1.86 -5.69
N ARG A 113 11.71 1.60 -6.17
CA ARG A 113 10.47 2.24 -5.71
C ARG A 113 9.45 1.17 -5.32
N LEU A 114 9.02 1.18 -4.07
CA LEU A 114 8.08 0.21 -3.53
C LEU A 114 6.87 0.95 -2.98
N GLU A 115 5.68 0.58 -3.43
CA GLU A 115 4.44 1.23 -3.00
C GLU A 115 3.42 0.20 -2.56
N MET A 116 3.07 0.27 -1.28
CA MET A 116 1.91 -0.43 -0.76
C MET A 116 0.64 0.29 -1.19
N ALA A 117 -0.41 -0.49 -1.48
CA ALA A 117 -1.73 0.06 -1.77
C ALA A 117 -2.39 0.64 -0.51
N LEU A 118 -2.12 0.05 0.66
CA LEU A 118 -2.67 0.45 1.95
C LEU A 118 -1.59 1.07 2.84
N GLU A 119 -1.99 2.01 3.69
CA GLU A 119 -1.16 2.59 4.73
C GLU A 119 -0.97 1.62 5.91
N PRO A 120 0.19 1.66 6.60
CA PRO A 120 0.37 0.90 7.82
C PRO A 120 -0.51 1.45 8.95
N VAL A 121 -0.98 0.55 9.81
CA VAL A 121 -1.77 0.86 11.01
C VAL A 121 -0.99 0.39 12.22
N ILE A 122 -0.72 1.30 13.15
CA ILE A 122 -0.09 0.99 14.45
C ILE A 122 -1.17 0.93 15.52
N CYS A 123 -1.04 0.01 16.46
CA CYS A 123 -1.92 -0.07 17.62
C CYS A 123 -2.00 1.28 18.37
N GLU A 124 -3.22 1.72 18.68
CA GLU A 124 -3.48 3.06 19.22
C GLU A 124 -2.74 3.34 20.53
N ASP A 125 -2.57 2.30 21.35
CA ASP A 125 -1.91 2.34 22.66
C ASP A 125 -0.41 2.68 22.56
N ILE A 126 0.25 2.31 21.46
CA ILE A 126 1.69 2.56 21.25
C ILE A 126 1.98 3.62 20.18
N MET A 127 0.99 4.05 19.40
CA MET A 127 1.19 5.02 18.30
C MET A 127 1.90 6.30 18.75
N HIS A 128 1.71 6.73 20.01
CA HIS A 128 2.37 7.89 20.60
C HIS A 128 3.92 7.80 20.64
N LYS A 129 4.49 6.60 20.48
CA LYS A 129 5.94 6.37 20.41
C LYS A 129 6.53 6.67 19.03
N TYR A 130 5.69 6.73 18.00
CA TYR A 130 6.10 6.83 16.60
C TYR A 130 5.56 8.11 15.97
N ARG A 131 6.10 8.46 14.80
CA ARG A 131 5.69 9.68 14.08
C ARG A 131 5.29 9.33 12.66
N LYS A 132 4.25 10.00 12.16
CA LYS A 132 3.96 9.98 10.73
C LYS A 132 5.03 10.77 9.98
N ILE A 133 5.50 10.25 8.85
CA ILE A 133 6.38 10.95 7.92
C ILE A 133 5.50 11.76 6.96
N ASP A 134 4.89 12.81 7.50
CA ASP A 134 4.03 13.72 6.75
C ASP A 134 4.86 14.88 6.13
N PRO A 135 4.24 15.84 5.41
CA PRO A 135 4.97 16.99 4.85
C PRO A 135 5.67 17.90 5.87
N ASN A 136 5.31 17.82 7.16
CA ASN A 136 5.93 18.58 8.25
C ASN A 136 7.01 17.77 8.97
N TRP A 137 7.14 16.48 8.68
CA TRP A 137 8.22 15.66 9.20
C TRP A 137 9.57 16.12 8.63
N ILE A 138 10.52 16.32 9.53
CA ILE A 138 11.88 16.76 9.21
C ILE A 138 12.86 15.71 9.71
N TYR A 139 13.67 15.19 8.79
CA TYR A 139 14.78 14.34 9.15
C TYR A 139 15.87 15.13 9.88
N ASP A 140 16.13 14.77 11.14
CA ASP A 140 17.19 15.39 11.93
C ASP A 140 18.56 14.80 11.57
N ARG A 141 19.30 15.54 10.75
CA ARG A 141 20.64 15.16 10.26
C ARG A 141 21.74 15.37 11.31
N LEU A 142 21.46 16.14 12.37
CA LEU A 142 22.45 16.57 13.35
C LEU A 142 22.26 15.90 14.72
N SER A 143 21.15 15.19 14.93
CA SER A 143 20.93 14.43 16.15
C SER A 143 22.06 13.42 16.36
N ASP A 144 22.77 13.55 17.47
CA ASP A 144 23.71 12.55 17.98
C ASP A 144 23.06 11.62 19.02
N THR A 145 21.76 11.78 19.26
CA THR A 145 21.02 10.92 20.17
C THR A 145 20.96 9.51 19.59
N PRO A 146 21.38 8.48 20.35
CA PRO A 146 21.14 7.10 19.97
C PRO A 146 19.64 6.90 19.79
N VAL A 147 19.22 6.52 18.59
CA VAL A 147 17.83 6.13 18.36
C VAL A 147 17.71 4.71 18.88
N GLU A 148 16.91 4.51 19.92
CA GLU A 148 16.49 3.16 20.33
C GLU A 148 15.67 2.58 19.18
N CYS A 149 16.30 1.68 18.42
CA CYS A 149 15.72 1.03 17.27
C CYS A 149 15.19 -0.33 17.73
N GLU A 150 13.93 -0.37 18.15
CA GLU A 150 13.23 -1.63 18.41
C GLU A 150 12.88 -2.29 17.08
N TYR A 151 13.19 -3.57 16.93
CA TYR A 151 12.81 -4.31 15.73
C TYR A 151 11.33 -4.66 15.80
N LEU A 152 10.52 -4.00 14.97
CA LEU A 152 9.06 -4.18 14.93
C LEU A 152 8.59 -5.20 13.89
N GLY A 153 9.52 -5.80 13.14
CA GLY A 153 9.18 -6.71 12.04
C GLY A 153 8.74 -8.10 12.50
N SER A 154 7.96 -8.77 11.66
CA SER A 154 7.55 -10.16 11.88
C SER A 154 8.54 -11.14 11.24
N HIS A 155 9.58 -11.50 12.00
CA HIS A 155 10.54 -12.57 11.66
C HIS A 155 11.15 -12.53 10.23
N GLY A 156 11.36 -11.35 9.65
CA GLY A 156 11.91 -11.24 8.29
C GLY A 156 10.91 -11.37 7.16
N ASN A 157 9.61 -11.38 7.44
CA ASN A 157 8.56 -11.46 6.42
C ASN A 157 8.34 -10.13 5.69
N GLY A 158 8.92 -9.02 6.16
CA GLY A 158 8.68 -7.69 5.58
C GLY A 158 7.39 -7.02 6.05
N THR A 159 6.70 -7.63 7.01
CA THR A 159 5.50 -7.08 7.64
C THR A 159 5.79 -6.64 9.06
N LEU A 160 5.01 -5.69 9.56
CA LEU A 160 4.97 -5.37 10.97
C LEU A 160 4.53 -6.62 11.77
N HIS A 161 5.06 -6.79 12.98
CA HIS A 161 4.58 -7.81 13.90
C HIS A 161 3.20 -7.41 14.44
N GLU A 162 2.29 -8.39 14.54
CA GLU A 162 0.87 -8.18 14.88
C GLU A 162 0.67 -7.48 16.24
N GLU A 163 1.63 -7.61 17.16
CA GLU A 163 1.60 -6.92 18.45
C GLU A 163 1.71 -5.39 18.32
N PHE A 164 2.33 -4.89 17.25
CA PHE A 164 2.51 -3.47 17.00
C PHE A 164 1.50 -2.91 16.00
N GLY A 165 0.88 -3.78 15.19
CA GLY A 165 -0.17 -3.43 14.24
C GLY A 165 -0.06 -4.20 12.93
N GLU A 166 -0.53 -3.60 11.84
CA GLU A 166 -0.52 -4.18 10.50
C GLU A 166 0.13 -3.26 9.47
N GLY A 167 0.80 -3.87 8.49
CA GLY A 167 1.35 -3.13 7.35
C GLY A 167 2.75 -3.58 6.97
N GLU A 168 3.30 -2.89 5.98
CA GLU A 168 4.64 -3.17 5.47
C GLU A 168 5.70 -2.52 6.33
N TYR A 169 6.68 -3.31 6.78
CA TYR A 169 7.80 -2.84 7.59
C TYR A 169 9.10 -3.08 6.82
N LEU A 170 9.93 -2.05 6.64
CA LEU A 170 11.19 -2.17 5.89
C LEU A 170 12.17 -3.08 6.66
N ASP A 171 12.28 -4.33 6.24
CA ASP A 171 12.82 -5.37 7.11
C ASP A 171 14.26 -5.76 6.75
N GLN A 172 15.19 -5.47 7.66
CA GLN A 172 16.58 -5.85 7.51
C GLN A 172 16.80 -7.38 7.46
N GLN A 173 15.92 -8.17 8.09
CA GLN A 173 16.01 -9.63 8.06
C GLN A 173 15.52 -10.16 6.72
N ALA A 174 14.49 -9.56 6.12
CA ALA A 174 14.05 -9.89 4.76
C ALA A 174 15.16 -9.62 3.74
N MET A 175 15.90 -8.51 3.89
CA MET A 175 17.05 -8.20 3.05
C MET A 175 18.15 -9.27 3.17
N LYS A 176 18.46 -9.71 4.40
CA LYS A 176 19.42 -10.80 4.65
C LYS A 176 18.95 -12.12 4.02
N ALA A 177 17.69 -12.47 4.20
CA ALA A 177 17.11 -13.69 3.64
C ALA A 177 17.21 -13.71 2.11
N GLY A 178 16.90 -12.58 1.46
CA GLY A 178 17.07 -12.43 0.01
C GLY A 178 18.52 -12.56 -0.45
N GLN A 179 19.48 -12.09 0.36
CA GLN A 179 20.91 -12.26 0.07
C GLN A 179 21.30 -13.74 0.13
N MET A 180 20.86 -14.44 1.17
CA MET A 180 21.16 -15.87 1.38
C MET A 180 20.53 -16.74 0.29
N ASP A 181 19.30 -16.45 -0.13
CA ASP A 181 18.61 -17.12 -1.23
C ASP A 181 19.38 -17.04 -2.56
N MET A 182 20.18 -15.98 -2.73
CA MET A 182 20.92 -15.71 -3.97
C MET A 182 22.42 -15.88 -3.86
N VAL A 183 22.94 -16.49 -2.78
CA VAL A 183 24.38 -16.52 -2.47
C VAL A 183 25.25 -17.03 -3.63
N GLN A 184 24.77 -17.99 -4.41
CA GLN A 184 25.49 -18.58 -5.56
C GLN A 184 25.48 -17.69 -6.83
N ALA A 185 24.63 -16.66 -6.85
CA ALA A 185 24.43 -15.76 -7.98
C ALA A 185 24.80 -14.30 -7.65
N LEU A 186 25.36 -14.03 -6.46
CA LEU A 186 25.74 -12.69 -6.04
C LEU A 186 26.91 -12.14 -6.87
N PRO A 187 26.77 -10.96 -7.46
CA PRO A 187 27.91 -10.18 -7.93
C PRO A 187 28.85 -9.84 -6.78
N VAL A 188 30.16 -9.81 -7.05
CA VAL A 188 31.19 -9.48 -6.04
C VAL A 188 30.93 -8.09 -5.43
N GLU A 189 30.48 -7.15 -6.25
CA GLU A 189 30.18 -5.77 -5.88
C GLU A 189 29.01 -5.67 -4.88
N ASN A 190 28.13 -6.66 -4.86
CA ASN A 190 26.92 -6.71 -4.05
C ASN A 190 27.04 -7.66 -2.85
N MET A 191 28.21 -8.26 -2.58
CA MET A 191 28.35 -9.19 -1.45
C MET A 191 28.12 -8.53 -0.09
N ARG A 192 28.40 -7.23 0.04
CA ARG A 192 28.30 -6.50 1.32
C ARG A 192 27.08 -5.58 1.39
N TYR A 193 26.80 -4.87 0.32
CA TYR A 193 25.79 -3.81 0.28
C TYR A 193 24.94 -3.91 -0.98
N LEU A 194 23.70 -3.47 -0.86
CA LEU A 194 22.79 -3.31 -1.99
C LEU A 194 23.34 -2.23 -2.94
N PRO A 195 23.15 -2.40 -4.26
CA PRO A 195 23.60 -1.44 -5.29
C PRO A 195 22.75 -0.16 -5.35
N ILE A 196 21.78 -0.01 -4.44
CA ILE A 196 20.76 1.04 -4.47
C ILE A 196 21.37 2.40 -4.11
N THR A 197 21.07 3.38 -4.95
CA THR A 197 21.46 4.78 -4.75
C THR A 197 20.25 5.67 -4.46
N HIS A 198 19.06 5.29 -4.93
CA HIS A 198 17.80 6.00 -4.69
C HIS A 198 16.74 4.99 -4.26
N LEU A 199 16.21 5.17 -3.05
CA LEU A 199 15.11 4.38 -2.51
C LEU A 199 13.85 5.26 -2.40
N THR A 200 12.72 4.78 -2.90
CA THR A 200 11.41 5.41 -2.70
C THR A 200 10.49 4.41 -2.04
N LEU A 201 9.88 4.80 -0.92
CA LEU A 201 8.95 3.98 -0.14
C LEU A 201 7.65 4.75 0.00
N MET A 202 6.53 4.10 -0.32
CA MET A 202 5.20 4.60 -0.04
C MET A 202 4.50 3.66 0.92
N ASN A 203 3.98 4.21 2.02
CA ASN A 203 3.20 3.49 3.02
C ASN A 203 3.98 2.36 3.73
N PHE A 204 5.17 2.68 4.25
CA PHE A 204 6.02 1.76 5.02
C PHE A 204 6.21 2.24 6.46
N VAL A 205 6.33 1.30 7.40
CA VAL A 205 6.98 1.53 8.70
C VAL A 205 8.49 1.37 8.53
N VAL A 206 9.26 2.36 8.99
CA VAL A 206 10.70 2.44 8.68
C VAL A 206 11.51 2.79 9.93
N ASP A 207 12.56 2.00 10.16
CA ASP A 207 13.57 2.27 11.18
C ASP A 207 14.98 2.38 10.58
N GLY A 208 16.01 2.52 11.43
CA GLY A 208 17.39 2.63 10.98
C GLY A 208 18.03 1.31 10.53
N GLY A 209 17.57 0.16 11.03
CA GLY A 209 18.25 -1.13 10.91
C GLY A 209 18.76 -1.46 9.50
N PRO A 210 17.90 -1.43 8.46
CA PRO A 210 18.29 -1.67 7.07
C PRO A 210 19.46 -0.79 6.61
N PHE A 211 19.48 0.49 6.95
CA PHE A 211 20.47 1.46 6.51
C PHE A 211 21.84 1.26 7.15
N PHE A 212 21.89 0.83 8.41
CA PHE A 212 23.14 0.46 9.08
C PHE A 212 23.74 -0.86 8.56
N ARG A 213 22.90 -1.76 8.03
CA ARG A 213 23.32 -3.12 7.67
C ARG A 213 23.61 -3.29 6.19
N TRP A 214 22.75 -2.77 5.32
CA TRP A 214 22.65 -3.24 3.94
C TRP A 214 22.84 -2.18 2.86
N PHE A 215 22.80 -0.89 3.20
CA PHE A 215 23.06 0.17 2.23
C PHE A 215 24.51 0.65 2.29
N ASP A 216 25.10 0.93 1.13
CA ASP A 216 26.49 1.40 1.02
C ASP A 216 26.58 2.91 1.35
N PRO A 217 27.30 3.32 2.41
CA PRO A 217 27.47 4.73 2.78
C PRO A 217 28.06 5.63 1.69
N LYS A 218 28.76 5.04 0.72
CA LYS A 218 29.38 5.77 -0.39
C LYS A 218 28.48 5.88 -1.63
N LYS A 219 27.45 5.04 -1.74
CA LYS A 219 26.59 4.98 -2.95
C LYS A 219 25.18 5.48 -2.70
N LEU A 220 24.61 5.30 -1.50
CA LEU A 220 23.28 5.80 -1.20
C LEU A 220 23.27 7.33 -1.30
N LYS A 221 22.32 7.88 -2.05
CA LYS A 221 22.20 9.32 -2.33
C LYS A 221 20.88 9.89 -1.88
N GLU A 222 19.80 9.11 -2.00
CA GLU A 222 18.47 9.63 -1.76
C GLU A 222 17.51 8.58 -1.20
N ILE A 223 16.71 9.00 -0.22
CA ILE A 223 15.56 8.28 0.31
C ILE A 223 14.36 9.21 0.20
N THR A 224 13.29 8.74 -0.42
CA THR A 224 12.04 9.50 -0.56
C THR A 224 10.90 8.72 0.05
N PHE A 225 10.19 9.35 0.97
CA PHE A 225 8.97 8.82 1.54
C PHE A 225 7.76 9.47 0.84
N LEU A 226 6.77 8.65 0.52
CA LEU A 226 5.50 9.04 -0.07
C LEU A 226 4.35 8.45 0.76
N GLY A 227 3.15 8.99 0.59
CA GLY A 227 1.97 8.52 1.34
C GLY A 227 2.16 8.68 2.85
N ASP A 228 1.70 7.69 3.60
CA ASP A 228 1.57 7.71 5.06
C ASP A 228 2.58 6.77 5.72
N CYS A 229 3.86 6.93 5.38
CA CYS A 229 4.94 6.20 6.05
C CYS A 229 5.04 6.56 7.55
N ILE A 230 5.55 5.63 8.36
CA ILE A 230 5.73 5.79 9.80
C ILE A 230 7.22 5.70 10.15
N ASP A 231 7.70 6.72 10.85
CA ASP A 231 9.03 6.79 11.45
C ASP A 231 9.01 6.02 12.78
N ALA A 232 9.54 4.80 12.74
CA ALA A 232 9.69 3.89 13.88
C ALA A 232 11.10 3.97 14.50
N GLY A 233 11.79 5.10 14.33
CA GLY A 233 13.21 5.24 14.67
C GLY A 233 14.10 5.27 13.42
N PHE A 234 13.61 5.86 12.34
CA PHE A 234 14.39 6.06 11.13
C PHE A 234 15.65 6.89 11.44
N SER A 235 16.81 6.31 11.10
CA SER A 235 18.09 6.96 11.29
C SER A 235 19.09 6.42 10.27
N LEU A 236 20.09 7.24 9.97
CA LEU A 236 21.17 6.87 9.06
C LEU A 236 22.50 6.80 9.81
N PRO A 237 23.43 5.92 9.37
CA PRO A 237 24.82 5.94 9.81
C PRO A 237 25.43 7.34 9.69
N ARG A 238 26.42 7.63 10.55
CA ARG A 238 27.06 8.95 10.61
C ARG A 238 27.56 9.42 9.24
N GLU A 239 28.12 8.50 8.46
CA GLU A 239 28.65 8.71 7.12
C GLU A 239 27.58 9.09 6.11
N MET A 240 26.31 8.75 6.37
CA MET A 240 25.16 8.98 5.50
C MET A 240 24.30 10.19 5.90
N LYS A 241 24.31 10.60 7.18
CA LYS A 241 23.41 11.68 7.71
C LYS A 241 23.45 12.98 6.89
N LEU A 242 24.63 13.38 6.44
CA LEU A 242 24.84 14.61 5.65
C LEU A 242 24.73 14.40 4.14
N PRO A 243 25.40 13.42 3.52
CA PRO A 243 25.40 13.28 2.06
C PRO A 243 24.10 12.68 1.49
N VAL A 244 23.33 11.92 2.28
CA VAL A 244 22.07 11.35 1.81
C VAL A 244 20.94 12.36 1.95
N ARG A 245 20.24 12.63 0.84
CA ARG A 245 19.02 13.43 0.84
C ARG A 245 17.85 12.58 1.31
N VAL A 246 17.19 13.00 2.37
CA VAL A 246 15.93 12.41 2.84
C VAL A 246 14.80 13.39 2.57
N ASN A 247 13.78 12.95 1.82
CA ASN A 247 12.62 13.76 1.48
C ASN A 247 11.36 13.17 2.12
N SER A 248 10.56 14.03 2.75
CA SER A 248 9.18 13.75 3.15
C SER A 248 8.20 13.95 1.96
N PRO A 249 6.95 13.47 2.10
CA PRO A 249 5.91 13.76 1.13
C PRO A 249 5.75 15.26 0.90
N LYS A 250 5.49 15.66 -0.36
CA LYS A 250 5.14 17.05 -0.66
C LYS A 250 3.71 17.33 -0.20
N PRO A 251 3.41 18.52 0.32
CA PRO A 251 2.04 18.89 0.62
C PRO A 251 1.19 18.80 -0.66
N PRO A 252 -0.07 18.32 -0.56
CA PRO A 252 -0.95 18.28 -1.71
C PRO A 252 -1.13 19.70 -2.27
N PRO A 253 -1.29 19.85 -3.59
CA PRO A 253 -1.57 21.16 -4.17
C PRO A 253 -2.84 21.74 -3.52
N PRO A 254 -2.90 23.06 -3.28
CA PRO A 254 -4.06 23.68 -2.68
C PRO A 254 -5.30 23.36 -3.51
N ALA A 255 -6.39 23.00 -2.83
CA ALA A 255 -7.67 22.76 -3.48
C ALA A 255 -8.06 23.98 -4.33
N ARG A 256 -8.44 23.74 -5.59
CA ARG A 256 -8.90 24.79 -6.50
C ARG A 256 -10.26 24.43 -7.07
N TRP A 257 -11.05 25.45 -7.35
CA TRP A 257 -12.25 25.30 -8.15
C TRP A 257 -11.85 24.86 -9.57
N VAL A 258 -12.50 23.81 -10.03
CA VAL A 258 -12.41 23.32 -11.41
C VAL A 258 -13.59 23.87 -12.21
N ARG A 259 -13.35 24.33 -13.43
CA ARG A 259 -14.44 24.80 -14.29
C ARG A 259 -15.28 23.60 -14.78
N PRO A 260 -16.56 23.82 -15.13
CA PRO A 260 -17.36 22.80 -15.81
C PRO A 260 -16.61 22.23 -17.02
N GLY A 261 -16.45 20.90 -17.08
CA GLY A 261 -15.75 20.19 -18.14
C GLY A 261 -14.26 19.90 -17.89
N GLU A 262 -13.65 20.45 -16.84
CA GLU A 262 -12.25 20.10 -16.47
C GLU A 262 -12.13 18.70 -15.85
N VAL A 263 -13.20 18.21 -15.24
CA VAL A 263 -13.25 16.88 -14.62
C VAL A 263 -14.46 16.11 -15.13
N LYS A 264 -14.28 14.81 -15.34
CA LYS A 264 -15.37 13.90 -15.66
C LYS A 264 -16.07 13.51 -14.37
N LEU A 265 -17.30 14.00 -14.18
CA LEU A 265 -18.17 13.53 -13.09
C LEU A 265 -18.67 12.13 -13.46
N ILE A 266 -18.58 11.21 -12.50
CA ILE A 266 -19.09 9.85 -12.64
C ILE A 266 -20.21 9.70 -11.61
N ASP A 267 -21.43 9.53 -12.10
CA ASP A 267 -22.58 9.24 -11.24
C ASP A 267 -22.55 7.77 -10.83
N ILE A 268 -22.26 7.51 -9.55
CA ILE A 268 -22.35 6.17 -8.98
C ILE A 268 -23.82 5.94 -8.62
N LYS A 269 -24.50 5.09 -9.41
CA LYS A 269 -25.87 4.67 -9.10
C LYS A 269 -25.84 3.77 -7.86
N ARG A 270 -26.44 4.23 -6.75
CA ARG A 270 -26.68 3.37 -5.58
C ARG A 270 -27.65 2.25 -5.95
N PRO A 271 -27.41 1.00 -5.54
CA PRO A 271 -28.39 -0.07 -5.68
C PRO A 271 -29.67 0.30 -4.95
N LYS A 272 -30.81 0.02 -5.58
CA LYS A 272 -32.14 0.29 -5.02
C LYS A 272 -32.45 -0.85 -4.06
N ALA A 273 -32.45 -0.58 -2.76
CA ALA A 273 -32.85 -1.55 -1.74
C ALA A 273 -34.23 -2.12 -2.10
N ALA A 274 -34.30 -3.44 -2.29
CA ALA A 274 -35.55 -4.14 -2.52
C ALA A 274 -36.40 -4.00 -1.25
N THR A 275 -37.51 -3.27 -1.35
CA THR A 275 -38.48 -3.15 -0.27
C THR A 275 -39.36 -4.39 -0.35
N GLU A 276 -39.10 -5.37 0.50
CA GLU A 276 -40.01 -6.51 0.66
C GLU A 276 -41.35 -6.02 1.23
N LYS A 277 -42.41 -6.24 0.45
CA LYS A 277 -43.78 -6.21 0.93
C LYS A 277 -44.09 -7.57 1.54
N ALA A 278 -44.39 -7.59 2.83
CA ALA A 278 -45.18 -8.66 3.44
C ALA A 278 -46.43 -8.04 4.05
N GLU A 279 -47.52 -8.09 3.28
CA GLU A 279 -48.89 -8.09 3.81
C GLU A 279 -49.15 -9.48 4.39
N SER A 280 -49.49 -9.57 5.67
CA SER A 280 -50.40 -10.63 6.14
C SER A 280 -51.12 -10.16 7.41
N ASP A 281 -52.39 -9.87 7.23
CA ASP A 281 -53.41 -9.86 8.27
C ASP A 281 -53.38 -11.15 9.08
N ASN A 282 -53.37 -11.05 10.42
CA ASN A 282 -54.34 -11.81 11.21
C ASN A 282 -54.52 -11.23 12.62
N ALA A 283 -55.77 -10.95 12.94
CA ALA A 283 -56.23 -10.52 14.24
C ALA A 283 -56.65 -11.72 15.08
N SER A 284 -56.20 -11.79 16.34
CA SER A 284 -57.02 -12.27 17.46
C SER A 284 -56.35 -11.99 18.82
N THR A 285 -56.89 -10.99 19.50
CA THR A 285 -57.14 -10.86 20.95
C THR A 285 -56.67 -11.96 21.92
N SER A 286 -55.92 -11.55 22.95
CA SER A 286 -56.28 -11.84 24.35
C SER A 286 -55.58 -10.86 25.30
N ALA A 287 -56.38 -10.24 26.17
CA ALA A 287 -55.99 -9.25 27.16
C ALA A 287 -55.51 -9.90 28.47
N SER A 288 -54.52 -9.28 29.12
CA SER A 288 -54.38 -9.28 30.57
C SER A 288 -53.53 -8.09 31.01
N ALA A 289 -54.11 -7.28 31.89
CA ALA A 289 -53.61 -5.99 32.37
C ALA A 289 -53.00 -6.11 33.78
N SER A 290 -51.91 -5.36 34.00
CA SER A 290 -51.46 -4.79 35.28
C SER A 290 -50.27 -3.87 34.94
N GLY A 291 -50.34 -2.53 34.95
CA GLY A 291 -50.57 -1.63 36.10
C GLY A 291 -49.23 -1.27 36.76
N SER A 292 -48.49 -0.24 36.30
CA SER A 292 -48.38 1.11 36.93
C SER A 292 -47.25 1.88 36.19
N ALA A 293 -47.38 3.07 35.59
CA ALA A 293 -47.80 4.41 36.03
C ALA A 293 -46.66 5.28 36.64
N HIS A 294 -45.98 6.04 35.78
CA HIS A 294 -45.47 7.42 35.90
C HIS A 294 -44.70 7.73 34.59
N GLY A 295 -44.78 8.86 33.88
CA GLY A 295 -45.51 10.12 33.95
C GLY A 295 -45.34 10.82 32.59
N SER A 296 -46.32 11.62 32.18
CA SER A 296 -46.44 12.22 30.83
C SER A 296 -46.22 13.74 30.86
N ALA A 297 -45.49 14.26 29.86
CA ALA A 297 -45.71 15.51 29.09
C ALA A 297 -44.37 15.95 28.45
N GLY A 298 -44.21 16.32 27.18
CA GLY A 298 -45.11 16.42 26.04
C GLY A 298 -44.32 16.86 24.79
N SER A 299 -44.72 16.33 23.63
CA SER A 299 -44.77 16.96 22.29
C SER A 299 -43.76 18.05 21.89
N SER A 300 -42.93 17.78 20.87
CA SER A 300 -43.14 18.32 19.50
C SER A 300 -42.00 17.94 18.56
N GLY A 301 -42.34 17.33 17.42
CA GLY A 301 -41.40 17.08 16.33
C GLY A 301 -41.23 18.31 15.43
N LEU A 302 -40.07 18.40 14.76
CA LEU A 302 -39.86 19.27 13.60
C LEU A 302 -38.90 18.57 12.62
N LYS A 303 -39.50 17.85 11.66
CA LYS A 303 -38.94 17.69 10.32
C LYS A 303 -39.04 19.05 9.61
N GLY A 304 -37.97 19.51 8.96
CA GLY A 304 -38.11 20.48 7.88
C GLY A 304 -36.91 21.41 7.62
N LYS A 305 -36.41 21.29 6.37
CA LYS A 305 -35.86 22.37 5.52
C LYS A 305 -34.37 22.73 5.67
N LEU A 306 -33.53 21.92 5.03
CA LEU A 306 -32.34 22.43 4.32
C LEU A 306 -32.58 22.30 2.81
N SER A 307 -33.35 23.25 2.27
CA SER A 307 -33.42 23.50 0.82
C SER A 307 -33.65 25.00 0.63
N GLN A 308 -32.55 25.73 0.51
CA GLN A 308 -32.47 26.99 -0.22
C GLN A 308 -31.05 27.55 -0.08
N MET A 309 -30.20 27.24 -1.05
CA MET A 309 -29.09 28.11 -1.46
C MET A 309 -28.61 27.62 -2.84
N MET A 310 -29.36 28.01 -3.87
CA MET A 310 -28.85 28.05 -5.24
C MET A 310 -29.10 29.46 -5.80
N PRO A 311 -28.09 30.13 -6.36
CA PRO A 311 -28.29 31.38 -7.09
C PRO A 311 -29.02 31.12 -8.40
N LYS A 312 -30.08 31.90 -8.66
CA LYS A 312 -30.81 31.88 -9.93
C LYS A 312 -29.93 32.45 -11.04
N TRP A 313 -29.77 31.70 -12.13
CA TRP A 313 -29.32 32.24 -13.42
C TRP A 313 -30.28 33.31 -13.91
N ALA A 314 -29.73 34.44 -14.36
CA ALA A 314 -30.41 35.37 -15.25
C ALA A 314 -29.61 35.43 -16.55
N SER A 315 -30.22 34.93 -17.63
CA SER A 315 -29.80 35.25 -18.99
C SER A 315 -30.19 36.69 -19.32
N LYS A 316 -29.22 37.47 -19.77
CA LYS A 316 -29.33 38.41 -20.89
C LYS A 316 -27.93 38.80 -21.36
#